data_AF-E4XLR2-F1
#
_entry.id   AF-E4XLR2-F1
#
_cell.length_a   1.000
_cell.length_b   1.000
_cell.length_c   1.000
_cell.angle_alpha   90.00
_cell.angle_beta   90.00
_cell.angle_gamma   90.00
#
_symmetry.space_group_name_H-M   'P 1'
#
loop_
_entity.id
_entity.type
_entity.pdbx_description
1 polymer ?
#
loop_
_entity_poly.entity_id
_entity_poly.type
_entity_poly.pdbx_seq_one_letter_code
_entity_poly.pdbx_strand_id
1 'polypeptide(L)'
;MAITVDLQALKICWHCHGRGRVRCSHCHGSGESGVGDNKRRCGICHGSGRKRCHTCHGTGRLKHFLMLIVKFETEKDHFIHEETDLPDEQIMKATGTCLFQESNVAVGWIQNFRVASVNDSSAKLVHEHRTKWPDRRVWSQAHQLDSVPVYEIRYKKNEKEGRYWIMGNNEQIWSEDYPAQCCCCLNFKDGGCCNNCACCNKCCTVM
;
A
#
# COMPACT_ATOMS: atom_id res chain seq x y z
N MET A 1 -3.59 0.94 11.49
CA MET A 1 -4.09 1.09 12.88
C MET A 1 -3.02 0.53 13.82
N ALA A 2 -2.43 1.35 14.69
CA ALA A 2 -1.47 0.87 15.67
C ALA A 2 -2.22 0.35 16.89
N ILE A 3 -1.98 -0.91 17.28
CA ILE A 3 -2.49 -1.47 18.53
C ILE A 3 -1.48 -1.10 19.61
N THR A 4 -1.80 -0.10 20.44
CA THR A 4 -0.97 0.23 21.61
C THR A 4 -1.25 -0.77 22.72
N VAL A 5 -0.28 -1.62 23.07
CA VAL A 5 -0.34 -2.47 24.25
C VAL A 5 0.09 -1.63 25.45
N ASP A 6 -0.87 -1.19 26.26
CA ASP A 6 -0.61 -0.27 27.37
C ASP A 6 -0.12 -1.00 28.64
N LEU A 7 1.14 -1.45 28.62
CA LEU A 7 1.87 -1.79 29.84
C LEU A 7 2.52 -0.52 30.39
N GLN A 8 1.77 0.25 31.20
CA GLN A 8 2.30 1.46 31.85
C GLN A 8 3.27 1.09 32.98
N ALA A 9 4.57 1.13 32.69
CA ALA A 9 5.59 1.01 33.73
C ALA A 9 5.98 2.39 34.25
N LEU A 10 5.71 2.66 35.53
CA LEU A 10 6.27 3.82 36.23
C LEU A 10 7.74 3.56 36.56
N LYS A 11 8.64 4.23 35.84
CA LYS A 11 10.08 4.16 36.11
C LYS A 11 10.56 5.40 36.82
N ILE A 12 11.57 5.23 37.67
CA ILE A 12 12.26 6.35 38.31
C ILE A 12 12.80 7.28 37.22
N CYS A 13 12.53 8.58 37.36
CA CYS A 13 13.03 9.57 36.41
C CYS A 13 14.56 9.55 36.43
N TRP A 14 15.15 9.15 35.31
CA TRP A 14 16.60 9.06 35.14
C TRP A 14 17.31 10.41 35.33
N HIS A 15 16.65 11.51 34.98
CA HIS A 15 17.25 12.85 35.05
C HIS A 15 17.36 13.39 36.49
N CYS A 16 16.43 13.04 37.39
CA CYS A 16 16.46 13.49 38.79
C CYS A 16 16.72 12.36 39.80
N HIS A 17 16.83 11.12 39.33
CA HIS A 17 16.93 9.90 40.13
C HIS A 17 15.82 9.82 41.19
N GLY A 18 14.57 10.07 40.79
CA GLY A 18 13.40 9.96 41.69
C GLY A 18 13.09 11.19 42.53
N ARG A 19 13.99 12.18 42.55
CA ARG A 19 13.88 13.34 43.47
C ARG A 19 12.85 14.40 43.08
N GLY A 20 12.35 14.37 41.83
CA GLY A 20 11.45 15.40 41.29
C GLY A 20 12.09 16.79 41.09
N ARG A 21 13.32 17.00 41.55
CA ARG A 21 14.08 18.25 41.40
C ARG A 21 15.51 17.96 40.98
N VAL A 22 16.09 18.88 40.22
CA VAL A 22 17.49 18.83 39.76
C VAL A 22 18.25 20.05 40.27
N ARG A 23 19.59 19.92 40.40
CA ARG A 23 20.47 21.02 40.82
C ARG A 23 20.23 22.22 39.90
N CYS A 24 20.05 23.40 40.49
CA CYS A 24 19.92 24.60 39.70
C CYS A 24 21.26 24.88 39.02
N SER A 25 21.23 24.91 37.68
CA SER A 25 22.40 25.17 36.85
C SER A 25 22.89 26.61 36.97
N HIS A 26 21.99 27.56 37.29
CA HIS A 26 22.30 28.99 37.34
C HIS A 26 23.10 29.40 38.59
N CYS A 27 22.84 28.77 39.73
CA CYS A 27 23.57 29.00 40.98
C CYS A 27 24.46 27.80 41.36
N HIS A 28 24.61 26.82 40.47
CA HIS A 28 25.29 25.56 40.77
C HIS A 28 24.86 24.95 42.12
N GLY A 29 23.57 25.02 42.46
CA GLY A 29 23.07 24.45 43.71
C GLY A 29 23.26 25.28 44.98
N SER A 30 23.94 26.43 44.93
CA SER A 30 24.13 27.28 46.11
C SER A 30 22.82 27.94 46.59
N GLY A 31 21.87 28.15 45.68
CA GLY A 31 20.69 28.97 45.95
C GLY A 31 20.95 30.47 45.83
N GLU A 32 22.18 30.88 45.52
CA GLU A 32 22.62 32.28 45.47
C GLU A 32 23.30 32.60 44.13
N SER A 33 23.08 33.82 43.65
CA SER A 33 23.72 34.38 42.46
C SER A 33 24.52 35.63 42.86
N GLY A 34 25.74 35.78 42.37
CA GLY A 34 26.65 36.90 42.71
C GLY A 34 27.98 36.45 43.32
N VAL A 35 28.93 37.37 43.48
CA VAL A 35 30.29 37.13 44.00
C VAL A 35 30.54 38.02 45.22
N GLY A 36 31.27 37.51 46.22
CA GLY A 36 31.60 38.24 47.45
C GLY A 36 30.36 38.63 48.27
N ASP A 37 30.32 39.87 48.75
CA ASP A 37 29.20 40.42 49.55
C ASP A 37 27.94 40.72 48.72
N ASN A 38 28.03 40.70 47.38
CA ASN A 38 26.90 40.92 46.47
C ASN A 38 26.08 39.65 46.19
N LYS A 39 26.18 38.61 47.03
CA LYS A 39 25.36 37.40 46.91
C LYS A 39 23.90 37.72 47.16
N ARG A 40 23.06 37.37 46.20
CA ARG A 40 21.61 37.53 46.28
C ARG A 40 20.94 36.18 46.06
N ARG A 41 19.71 36.06 46.55
CA ARG A 41 18.87 34.89 46.29
C ARG A 41 18.80 34.63 44.79
N CYS A 42 19.14 33.42 44.36
CA CYS A 42 19.06 33.02 42.96
C CYS A 42 17.61 33.15 42.46
N GLY A 43 17.40 33.96 41.41
CA GLY A 43 16.07 34.20 40.85
C GLY A 43 15.44 32.98 40.18
N ILE A 44 16.25 32.03 39.70
CA ILE A 44 15.78 30.85 38.96
C ILE A 44 15.25 29.74 39.88
N CYS A 45 15.90 29.52 41.02
CA CYS A 45 15.47 28.51 42.01
C CYS A 45 14.87 29.13 43.27
N HIS A 46 14.72 30.46 43.30
CA HIS A 46 14.23 31.24 44.45
C HIS A 46 14.92 30.86 45.77
N GLY A 47 16.25 30.69 45.76
CA GLY A 47 17.01 30.34 46.97
C GLY A 47 17.14 28.85 47.26
N SER A 48 16.35 27.97 46.63
CA SER A 48 16.33 26.55 46.99
C SER A 48 17.52 25.71 46.49
N GLY A 49 18.38 26.28 45.65
CA GLY A 49 19.47 25.56 44.96
C GLY A 49 19.00 24.47 43.99
N ARG A 50 17.69 24.20 43.87
CA ARG A 50 17.14 23.12 43.05
C ARG A 50 15.89 23.57 42.30
N LYS A 51 15.81 23.23 41.02
CA LYS A 51 14.64 23.51 40.18
C LYS A 51 13.80 22.25 39.99
N ARG A 52 12.50 22.42 39.74
CA ARG A 52 11.60 21.33 39.35
C ARG A 52 12.22 20.59 38.15
N CYS A 53 12.28 19.26 38.23
CA CYS A 53 12.77 18.45 37.12
C CYS A 53 11.81 18.64 35.94
N HIS A 54 12.30 19.14 34.82
CA HIS A 54 11.46 19.36 33.64
C HIS A 54 11.00 18.03 33.03
N THR A 55 11.88 17.02 32.98
CA THR A 55 11.60 15.70 32.40
C THR A 55 10.41 14.99 33.06
N CYS A 56 10.28 15.03 34.39
CA CYS A 56 9.17 14.40 35.11
C CYS A 56 8.18 15.41 35.72
N HIS A 57 8.31 16.69 35.41
CA HIS A 57 7.50 17.77 35.95
C HIS A 57 7.31 17.77 37.48
N GLY A 58 8.30 17.26 38.23
CA GLY A 58 8.26 17.21 39.69
C GLY A 58 7.83 15.88 40.31
N THR A 59 7.31 14.93 39.54
CA THR A 59 6.76 13.66 40.08
C THR A 59 7.84 12.67 40.51
N GLY A 60 9.07 12.83 40.03
CA GLY A 60 10.14 11.86 40.24
C GLY A 60 10.00 10.57 39.43
N ARG A 61 8.92 10.38 38.68
CA ARG A 61 8.62 9.16 37.91
C ARG A 61 8.19 9.50 36.49
N LEU A 62 8.52 8.62 35.55
CA LEU A 62 8.15 8.73 34.14
C LEU A 62 7.29 7.52 33.76
N LYS A 63 6.18 7.79 33.08
CA LYS A 63 5.39 6.74 32.45
C LYS A 63 6.11 6.27 31.19
N HIS A 64 6.41 4.99 31.14
CA HIS A 64 6.88 4.33 29.93
C HIS A 64 5.77 3.44 29.42
N PHE A 65 5.67 3.34 28.10
CA PHE A 65 4.77 2.41 27.41
C PHE A 65 5.53 1.78 26.24
N LEU A 66 5.09 0.60 25.84
CA LEU A 66 5.56 -0.03 24.61
C LEU A 66 4.63 0.40 23.48
N MET A 67 5.19 1.10 22.49
CA MET A 67 4.45 1.44 21.28
C MET A 67 4.65 0.33 20.26
N LEU A 68 3.59 -0.43 19.98
CA LEU A 68 3.57 -1.39 18.90
C LEU A 68 2.90 -0.76 17.69
N ILE A 69 3.62 -0.69 16.57
CA ILE A 69 3.08 -0.23 15.28
C ILE A 69 2.80 -1.48 14.44
N VAL A 70 1.51 -1.79 14.24
CA VAL A 70 1.06 -2.88 13.39
C VAL A 70 0.62 -2.30 12.04
N LYS A 71 1.17 -2.84 10.94
CA LYS A 71 0.78 -2.50 9.57
C LYS A 71 0.16 -3.72 8.92
N PHE A 72 -0.93 -3.51 8.19
CA PHE A 72 -1.61 -4.52 7.40
C PHE A 72 -1.53 -4.09 5.94
N GLU A 73 -0.89 -4.89 5.11
CA GLU A 73 -0.64 -4.64 3.69
C GLU A 73 -1.06 -5.89 2.91
N THR A 74 -1.70 -5.70 1.75
CA THR A 74 -2.09 -6.79 0.86
C THR A 74 -1.17 -6.79 -0.35
N GLU A 75 -0.38 -7.86 -0.49
CA GLU A 75 0.47 -8.08 -1.66
C GLU A 75 -0.34 -8.78 -2.75
N LYS A 76 -0.16 -8.34 -4.00
CA LYS A 76 -0.87 -8.87 -5.17
C LYS A 76 0.14 -9.15 -6.27
N ASP A 77 0.09 -10.35 -6.81
CA ASP A 77 0.80 -10.76 -8.01
C ASP A 77 -0.19 -11.53 -8.90
N HIS A 78 0.00 -11.50 -10.21
CA HIS A 78 -0.89 -12.15 -11.17
C HIS A 78 -0.07 -12.77 -12.30
N PHE A 79 -0.68 -13.71 -13.01
CA PHE A 79 -0.18 -14.29 -14.24
C PHE A 79 -1.32 -14.35 -15.25
N ILE A 80 -1.05 -13.98 -16.49
CA ILE A 80 -2.00 -14.03 -17.58
C ILE A 80 -1.48 -15.04 -18.60
N HIS A 81 -2.30 -16.01 -18.95
CA HIS A 81 -2.05 -16.89 -20.08
C HIS A 81 -2.88 -16.40 -21.26
N GLU A 82 -2.20 -15.82 -22.23
CA GLU A 82 -2.78 -15.21 -23.43
C GLU A 82 -1.87 -15.60 -24.62
N GLU A 83 -2.48 -15.96 -25.76
CA GLU A 83 -1.77 -16.48 -26.94
C GLU A 83 -1.93 -15.60 -28.21
N THR A 84 -2.63 -14.48 -28.13
CA THR A 84 -2.84 -13.49 -29.21
C THR A 84 -1.93 -12.25 -29.04
N ASP A 85 -2.09 -11.25 -29.91
CA ASP A 85 -1.35 -9.98 -29.85
C ASP A 85 -1.99 -8.98 -28.85
N LEU A 86 -2.89 -9.46 -27.99
CA LEU A 86 -3.69 -8.62 -27.12
C LEU A 86 -2.88 -8.20 -25.86
N PRO A 87 -2.81 -6.89 -25.52
CA PRO A 87 -2.08 -6.47 -24.35
C PRO A 87 -2.71 -6.94 -23.03
N ASP A 88 -1.88 -7.50 -22.15
CA ASP A 88 -2.25 -7.95 -20.79
C ASP A 88 -3.02 -6.89 -19.98
N GLU A 89 -2.65 -5.61 -20.12
CA GLU A 89 -3.31 -4.51 -19.42
C GLU A 89 -4.80 -4.37 -19.77
N GLN A 90 -5.21 -4.82 -20.96
CA GLN A 90 -6.62 -4.81 -21.36
C GLN A 90 -7.35 -6.00 -20.73
N ILE A 91 -6.70 -7.16 -20.64
CA ILE A 91 -7.27 -8.34 -19.99
C ILE A 91 -7.56 -8.07 -18.51
N MET A 92 -6.68 -7.36 -17.82
CA MET A 92 -6.90 -6.98 -16.41
C MET A 92 -8.13 -6.09 -16.19
N LYS A 93 -8.64 -5.43 -17.24
CA LYS A 93 -9.86 -4.60 -17.17
C LYS A 93 -11.12 -5.38 -17.51
N ALA A 94 -10.98 -6.51 -18.19
CA ALA A 94 -12.09 -7.37 -18.59
C ALA A 94 -12.60 -8.21 -17.43
N THR A 95 -13.88 -8.58 -17.45
CA THR A 95 -14.45 -9.48 -16.44
C THR A 95 -14.44 -10.92 -16.94
N GLY A 96 -14.13 -11.88 -16.07
CA GLY A 96 -14.12 -13.30 -16.39
C GLY A 96 -15.12 -14.11 -15.58
N THR A 97 -15.05 -15.42 -15.78
CA THR A 97 -15.70 -16.42 -14.93
C THR A 97 -14.67 -17.02 -13.98
N CYS A 98 -14.93 -16.96 -12.68
CA CYS A 98 -14.07 -17.60 -11.68
C CYS A 98 -14.16 -19.12 -11.81
N LEU A 99 -13.06 -19.76 -12.19
CA LEU A 99 -12.95 -21.22 -12.32
C LEU A 99 -12.55 -21.87 -11.00
N PHE A 100 -11.76 -21.17 -10.19
CA PHE A 100 -11.26 -21.64 -8.91
C PHE A 100 -10.99 -20.45 -7.98
N GLN A 101 -11.37 -20.60 -6.71
CA GLN A 101 -11.04 -19.65 -5.67
C GLN A 101 -10.83 -20.37 -4.35
N GLU A 102 -9.74 -20.05 -3.66
CA GLU A 102 -9.43 -20.53 -2.33
C GLU A 102 -8.92 -19.38 -1.45
N SER A 103 -9.17 -19.45 -0.14
CA SER A 103 -8.61 -18.52 0.83
C SER A 103 -8.27 -19.24 2.13
N ASN A 104 -7.02 -19.12 2.58
CA ASN A 104 -6.51 -19.78 3.78
C ASN A 104 -5.28 -19.02 4.32
N VAL A 105 -4.71 -19.41 5.47
CA VAL A 105 -3.47 -18.81 5.98
C VAL A 105 -2.30 -19.04 5.01
N ALA A 106 -2.28 -20.21 4.37
CA ALA A 106 -1.41 -20.52 3.24
C ALA A 106 -2.21 -21.37 2.25
N VAL A 107 -2.15 -21.03 0.97
CA VAL A 107 -2.87 -21.75 -0.10
C VAL A 107 -1.95 -22.71 -0.85
N GLY A 108 -2.56 -23.68 -1.53
CA GLY A 108 -1.89 -24.54 -2.49
C GLY A 108 -1.70 -23.88 -3.85
N TRP A 109 -0.94 -24.53 -4.72
CA TRP A 109 -0.92 -24.22 -6.15
C TRP A 109 -1.92 -25.11 -6.90
N ILE A 110 -2.34 -24.65 -8.07
CA ILE A 110 -3.27 -25.37 -8.94
C ILE A 110 -2.53 -26.53 -9.59
N GLN A 111 -3.11 -27.73 -9.50
CA GLN A 111 -2.57 -28.97 -10.06
C GLN A 111 -3.44 -29.48 -11.20
N ASN A 112 -2.82 -30.08 -12.21
CA ASN A 112 -3.50 -30.79 -13.31
C ASN A 112 -4.50 -29.93 -14.11
N PHE A 113 -4.32 -28.61 -14.15
CA PHE A 113 -5.06 -27.78 -15.09
C PHE A 113 -4.61 -28.09 -16.53
N ARG A 114 -5.52 -27.98 -17.48
CA ARG A 114 -5.26 -28.37 -18.88
C ARG A 114 -4.15 -27.55 -19.54
N VAL A 115 -4.02 -26.30 -19.12
CA VAL A 115 -2.99 -25.38 -19.61
C VAL A 115 -1.77 -25.47 -18.69
N ALA A 116 -0.64 -25.96 -19.21
CA ALA A 116 0.56 -26.23 -18.42
C ALA A 116 1.14 -24.97 -17.74
N SER A 117 1.17 -23.84 -18.48
CA SER A 117 1.65 -22.55 -17.97
C SER A 117 0.88 -22.08 -16.74
N VAL A 118 -0.41 -22.40 -16.61
CA VAL A 118 -1.22 -22.07 -15.43
C VAL A 118 -0.74 -22.86 -14.21
N ASN A 119 -0.42 -24.15 -14.38
CA ASN A 119 0.12 -24.96 -13.28
C ASN A 119 1.49 -24.44 -12.83
N ASP A 120 2.39 -24.19 -13.79
CA ASP A 120 3.76 -23.72 -13.53
C ASP A 120 3.76 -22.34 -12.87
N SER A 121 2.97 -21.40 -13.40
CA SER A 121 2.85 -20.06 -12.85
C SER A 121 2.16 -20.05 -11.50
N SER A 122 1.14 -20.88 -11.29
CA SER A 122 0.49 -21.03 -9.99
C SER A 122 1.47 -21.53 -8.92
N ALA A 123 2.31 -22.53 -9.26
CA ALA A 123 3.35 -23.04 -8.37
C ALA A 123 4.41 -21.97 -8.06
N LYS A 124 4.83 -21.21 -9.08
CA LYS A 124 5.77 -20.10 -8.94
C LYS A 124 5.23 -19.00 -8.02
N LEU A 125 4.01 -18.52 -8.25
CA LEU A 125 3.37 -17.45 -7.46
C LEU A 125 3.27 -17.84 -5.98
N VAL A 126 2.83 -19.07 -5.70
CA VAL A 126 2.71 -19.59 -4.33
C VAL A 126 4.09 -19.71 -3.66
N HIS A 127 5.10 -20.18 -4.40
CA HIS A 127 6.46 -20.27 -3.89
C HIS A 127 7.05 -18.89 -3.56
N GLU A 128 6.95 -17.94 -4.49
CA GLU A 128 7.47 -16.58 -4.32
C GLU A 128 6.80 -15.88 -3.13
N HIS A 129 5.47 -16.00 -2.97
CA HIS A 129 4.77 -15.43 -1.82
C HIS A 129 5.25 -15.99 -0.47
N ARG A 130 5.68 -17.26 -0.43
CA ARG A 130 6.21 -17.88 0.79
C ARG A 130 7.61 -17.39 1.17
N THR A 131 8.42 -16.97 0.18
CA THR A 131 9.85 -16.67 0.40
C THR A 131 10.18 -15.18 0.32
N LYS A 132 9.35 -14.37 -0.33
CA LYS A 132 9.63 -12.95 -0.63
C LYS A 132 9.63 -12.04 0.59
N TRP A 133 8.91 -12.40 1.66
CA TRP A 133 8.79 -11.58 2.88
C TRP A 133 9.01 -12.36 4.18
N PRO A 134 10.26 -12.76 4.49
CA PRO A 134 10.56 -13.57 5.66
C PRO A 134 10.23 -12.89 7.01
N ASP A 135 10.27 -11.56 7.07
CA ASP A 135 9.99 -10.79 8.29
C ASP A 135 8.51 -10.43 8.46
N ARG A 136 7.64 -10.84 7.52
CA ARG A 136 6.21 -10.54 7.56
C ARG A 136 5.42 -11.78 7.94
N ARG A 137 4.37 -11.58 8.75
CA ARG A 137 3.40 -12.63 9.05
C ARG A 137 2.27 -12.60 8.03
N VAL A 138 2.09 -13.69 7.30
CA VAL A 138 0.90 -13.89 6.46
C VAL A 138 -0.28 -14.23 7.36
N TRP A 139 -1.34 -13.41 7.30
CA TRP A 139 -2.58 -13.61 8.05
C TRP A 139 -3.63 -14.36 7.23
N SER A 140 -3.65 -14.08 5.94
CA SER A 140 -4.56 -14.69 4.98
C SER A 140 -3.94 -14.55 3.59
N GLN A 141 -4.14 -15.56 2.78
CA GLN A 141 -3.72 -15.64 1.40
C GLN A 141 -4.91 -16.14 0.57
N ALA A 142 -5.13 -15.53 -0.59
CA ALA A 142 -6.16 -15.93 -1.53
C ALA A 142 -5.52 -16.32 -2.87
N HIS A 143 -6.04 -17.38 -3.48
CA HIS A 143 -5.66 -17.83 -4.82
C HIS A 143 -6.92 -17.88 -5.67
N GLN A 144 -6.88 -17.26 -6.84
CA GLN A 144 -8.00 -17.23 -7.77
C GLN A 144 -7.51 -17.51 -9.18
N LEU A 145 -8.29 -18.29 -9.93
CA LEU A 145 -8.12 -18.51 -11.37
C LEU A 145 -9.41 -18.09 -12.06
N ASP A 146 -9.29 -17.11 -12.94
CA ASP A 146 -10.38 -16.61 -13.77
C ASP A 146 -10.16 -17.01 -15.23
N SER A 147 -11.26 -17.28 -15.93
CA SER A 147 -11.30 -17.44 -17.38
C SER A 147 -11.94 -16.21 -18.01
N VAL A 148 -11.18 -15.49 -18.84
CA VAL A 148 -11.66 -14.34 -19.59
C VAL A 148 -11.85 -14.76 -21.05
N PRO A 149 -13.08 -14.77 -21.60
CA PRO A 149 -13.28 -15.05 -23.02
C PRO A 149 -12.69 -13.90 -23.85
N VAL A 150 -11.99 -14.25 -24.94
CA VAL A 150 -11.38 -13.29 -25.88
C VAL A 150 -11.74 -13.72 -27.30
N TYR A 151 -12.24 -12.77 -28.10
CA TYR A 151 -12.59 -12.96 -29.50
C TYR A 151 -11.82 -11.97 -30.36
N GLU A 152 -10.95 -12.47 -31.24
CA GLU A 152 -10.28 -11.65 -32.27
C GLU A 152 -11.20 -11.57 -33.50
N ILE A 153 -11.60 -10.34 -33.86
CA ILE A 153 -12.44 -10.08 -35.03
C ILE A 153 -11.58 -9.43 -36.11
N ARG A 154 -11.45 -10.11 -37.25
CA ARG A 154 -10.79 -9.58 -38.44
C ARG A 154 -11.83 -9.07 -39.43
N TYR A 155 -11.59 -7.89 -39.99
CA TYR A 155 -12.50 -7.28 -40.95
C TYR A 155 -11.74 -6.68 -42.12
N LYS A 156 -12.47 -6.45 -43.22
CA LYS A 156 -11.97 -5.76 -44.40
C LYS A 156 -12.97 -4.67 -44.80
N LYS A 157 -12.52 -3.42 -44.86
CA LYS A 157 -13.34 -2.25 -45.20
C LYS A 157 -12.59 -1.37 -46.17
N ASN A 158 -13.15 -1.12 -47.36
CA ASN A 158 -12.56 -0.26 -48.40
C ASN A 158 -11.08 -0.59 -48.66
N GLU A 159 -10.79 -1.87 -48.94
CA GLU A 159 -9.44 -2.42 -49.15
C GLU A 159 -8.48 -2.42 -47.94
N LYS A 160 -8.85 -1.78 -46.83
CA LYS A 160 -8.10 -1.84 -45.58
C LYS A 160 -8.54 -3.04 -44.76
N GLU A 161 -7.56 -3.83 -44.33
CA GLU A 161 -7.76 -4.91 -43.37
C GLU A 161 -7.42 -4.39 -41.97
N GLY A 162 -8.10 -4.92 -40.97
CA GLY A 162 -7.80 -4.63 -39.58
C GLY A 162 -8.42 -5.64 -38.64
N ARG A 163 -8.15 -5.44 -37.37
CA ARG A 163 -8.55 -6.35 -36.29
C ARG A 163 -8.91 -5.59 -35.03
N TYR A 164 -9.81 -6.16 -34.25
CA TYR A 164 -10.13 -5.71 -32.90
C TYR A 164 -10.48 -6.93 -32.05
N TRP A 165 -10.47 -6.76 -30.73
CA TRP A 165 -10.76 -7.80 -29.77
C TRP A 165 -11.99 -7.45 -28.97
N ILE A 166 -12.85 -8.42 -28.72
CA ILE A 166 -13.92 -8.37 -27.72
C ILE A 166 -13.50 -9.28 -26.58
N MET A 167 -13.51 -8.77 -25.35
CA MET A 167 -13.00 -9.49 -24.19
C MET A 167 -13.91 -9.36 -22.98
N GLY A 168 -13.93 -10.44 -22.20
CA GLY A 168 -14.65 -10.53 -20.96
C GLY A 168 -16.16 -10.62 -21.10
N ASN A 169 -16.79 -10.95 -19.97
CA ASN A 169 -18.25 -11.00 -19.85
C ASN A 169 -18.89 -9.60 -19.87
N ASN A 170 -18.08 -8.55 -19.79
CA ASN A 170 -18.46 -7.15 -19.92
C ASN A 170 -18.24 -6.58 -21.33
N GLU A 171 -17.92 -7.43 -22.32
CA GLU A 171 -17.81 -7.07 -23.74
C GLU A 171 -16.89 -5.86 -23.99
N GLN A 172 -15.75 -5.80 -23.31
CA GLN A 172 -14.78 -4.75 -23.54
C GLN A 172 -14.16 -4.90 -24.92
N ILE A 173 -14.01 -3.77 -25.62
CA ILE A 173 -13.47 -3.73 -26.97
C ILE A 173 -12.11 -3.03 -26.96
N TRP A 174 -11.12 -3.65 -27.58
CA TRP A 174 -9.82 -3.05 -27.81
C TRP A 174 -9.40 -3.20 -29.27
N SER A 175 -8.73 -2.18 -29.80
CA SER A 175 -8.19 -2.16 -31.15
C SER A 175 -6.94 -1.29 -31.13
N GLU A 176 -5.91 -1.71 -31.84
CA GLU A 176 -4.70 -0.90 -32.05
C GLU A 176 -5.02 0.30 -32.94
N ASP A 177 -5.58 0.02 -34.13
CA ASP A 177 -5.93 1.04 -35.13
C ASP A 177 -7.38 0.86 -35.61
N TYR A 178 -8.35 1.35 -34.82
CA TYR A 178 -9.77 1.26 -35.19
C TYR A 178 -10.10 2.23 -36.33
N PRO A 179 -10.73 1.77 -37.43
CA PRO A 179 -10.84 2.51 -38.68
C PRO A 179 -12.01 3.50 -38.67
N ALA A 180 -12.92 3.42 -37.70
CA ALA A 180 -14.00 4.37 -37.55
C ALA A 180 -13.60 5.45 -36.53
N GLN A 181 -13.40 6.66 -37.02
CA GLN A 181 -13.32 7.85 -36.17
C GLN A 181 -14.73 8.14 -35.64
N CYS A 182 -14.92 8.08 -34.32
CA CYS A 182 -16.17 8.51 -33.71
C CYS A 182 -16.40 10.00 -34.04
N CYS A 183 -17.59 10.34 -34.53
CA CYS A 183 -17.99 11.70 -34.91
C CYS A 183 -17.87 12.71 -33.74
N CYS A 184 -17.79 12.24 -32.49
CA CYS A 184 -17.63 13.06 -31.28
C CYS A 184 -16.18 13.48 -30.98
N CYS A 185 -15.17 12.92 -31.67
CA CYS A 185 -13.75 13.17 -31.39
C CYS A 185 -13.06 14.12 -32.40
N LEU A 186 -13.82 14.81 -33.25
CA LEU A 186 -13.34 15.63 -34.37
C LEU A 186 -12.50 16.88 -34.00
N ASN A 187 -12.13 17.09 -32.74
CA ASN A 187 -11.38 18.27 -32.29
C ASN A 187 -10.06 17.98 -31.56
N PHE A 188 -9.41 16.84 -31.80
CA PHE A 188 -7.99 16.67 -31.45
C PHE A 188 -7.15 16.82 -32.72
N LYS A 189 -6.43 17.94 -32.83
CA LYS A 189 -5.64 18.30 -34.02
C LYS A 189 -4.38 17.44 -34.24
N ASP A 190 -4.07 16.51 -33.34
CA ASP A 190 -2.82 15.75 -33.39
C ASP A 190 -3.03 14.23 -33.59
N GLY A 191 -4.16 13.80 -34.15
CA GLY A 191 -4.32 12.40 -34.62
C GLY A 191 -4.32 11.32 -33.53
N GLY A 192 -4.39 11.71 -32.25
CA GLY A 192 -4.57 10.78 -31.13
C GLY A 192 -6.04 10.42 -30.96
N CYS A 193 -6.44 9.22 -31.38
CA CYS A 193 -7.71 8.65 -30.97
C CYS A 193 -7.67 8.39 -29.46
N CYS A 194 -8.65 8.92 -28.71
CA CYS A 194 -8.88 8.51 -27.34
C CYS A 194 -9.40 7.07 -27.36
N ASN A 195 -8.47 6.10 -27.37
CA ASN A 195 -8.80 4.71 -27.09
C ASN A 195 -9.59 4.69 -25.77
N ASN A 196 -10.79 4.10 -25.78
CA ASN A 196 -11.64 3.92 -24.60
C ASN A 196 -12.46 5.13 -24.09
N CYS A 197 -12.87 6.08 -24.95
CA CYS A 197 -13.88 7.07 -24.57
C CYS A 197 -15.29 6.43 -24.44
N ALA A 198 -16.08 6.86 -23.44
CA ALA A 198 -17.47 6.39 -23.23
C ALA A 198 -18.37 6.54 -24.48
N CYS A 199 -18.05 7.48 -25.38
CA CYS A 199 -18.73 7.61 -26.68
C CYS A 199 -18.38 6.48 -27.66
N CYS A 200 -17.14 5.98 -27.68
CA CYS A 200 -16.74 4.86 -28.56
C CYS A 200 -17.43 3.55 -28.16
N ASN A 201 -17.56 3.30 -26.84
CA ASN A 201 -18.21 2.08 -26.34
C ASN A 201 -19.70 2.04 -26.67
N LYS A 202 -20.39 3.19 -26.74
CA LYS A 202 -21.81 3.28 -27.18
C LYS A 202 -22.00 3.16 -28.70
N CYS A 203 -21.01 3.54 -29.51
CA CYS A 203 -21.09 3.39 -30.97
C CYS A 203 -20.79 1.96 -31.43
N CYS A 204 -20.01 1.18 -30.66
CA CYS A 204 -19.69 -0.20 -31.02
C CYS A 204 -20.72 -1.23 -30.54
N THR A 205 -21.65 -0.86 -29.64
CA THR A 205 -22.73 -1.75 -29.15
C THR A 205 -23.96 -1.82 -30.06
N VAL A 206 -23.94 -1.13 -31.22
CA VAL A 206 -25.10 -1.05 -32.15
C VAL A 206 -24.85 -1.88 -33.43
N MET A 207 -24.09 -2.98 -33.35
CA MET A 207 -24.06 -4.00 -34.40
C MET A 207 -24.39 -5.37 -33.82
#